data_AF-D4DFY6-F1
#
_entry.id   AF-D4DFY6-F1
#
_cell.length_a   1.000
_cell.length_b   1.000
_cell.length_c   1.000
_cell.angle_alpha   90.00
_cell.angle_beta   90.00
_cell.angle_gamma   90.00
#
_symmetry.space_group_name_H-M   'P 1'
#
loop_
_entity.id
_entity.type
_entity.pdbx_description
1 polymer ?
#
loop_
_entity_poly.entity_id
_entity_poly.type
_entity_poly.pdbx_seq_one_letter_code
_entity_poly.pdbx_strand_id
1 'polypeptide(L)'
;MQGLYPPTPELASFRGILSSATDANGHLIDYPLNGYQYPVISTYRAEDPMSAHISGHKNCPQHTNAVRAFAASKEFHDVFDSTQAFYSNIYSRILFGVYSRDMASIYHANTVYEYLNYQYTYNSTARDIISRTDVDTARQYANQWAHATSTGADVHWSKDRVLAIAGRSLAYPIMRSLQQNERSKGSFNKLSLIFGGYEPLMAFLEIVVSKPYREGLSGLPNHGASVMLELFSMAEDGIAEYPTDNSKLMVRLLIRNGTDASDPESQFKQYPMFGTNNKETAMPYKDFVDQMVFNMKSTSEWCRSCDGQENFCYQYAQHKSTKKCDFTTLPPLDTGALIGLGAVSFGLPTLALSCLFCMWRGHRHRKKLRWNHVDTENNASIINPGSSRDIRVSAPSSIAPSNESNAGSYNEDIEMLLSPACQPVKVRDTV
;
A
#
# COMPACT_ATOMS: atom_id res chain seq x y z
N MET A 1 -9.82 -7.96 4.69
CA MET A 1 -10.66 -7.15 5.61
C MET A 1 -11.88 -7.87 6.13
N GLN A 2 -12.81 -8.37 5.30
CA GLN A 2 -14.06 -9.02 5.76
C GLN A 2 -13.84 -10.17 6.78
N GLY A 3 -12.80 -10.99 6.64
CA GLY A 3 -12.49 -12.04 7.63
C GLY A 3 -11.94 -11.55 8.98
N LEU A 4 -11.52 -10.28 9.09
CA LEU A 4 -11.10 -9.63 10.33
C LEU A 4 -12.23 -8.85 10.99
N TYR A 5 -13.14 -8.29 10.18
CA TYR A 5 -14.35 -7.57 10.59
C TYR A 5 -15.56 -8.22 9.91
N PRO A 6 -16.00 -9.41 10.37
CA PRO A 6 -17.10 -10.15 9.74
C PRO A 6 -18.45 -9.44 9.93
N PRO A 7 -19.45 -9.73 9.08
CA PRO A 7 -20.82 -9.28 9.30
C PRO A 7 -21.30 -9.70 10.69
N THR A 8 -21.67 -8.72 11.50
CA THR A 8 -22.03 -8.90 12.92
C THR A 8 -23.40 -8.29 13.13
N PRO A 9 -24.49 -9.09 13.20
CA PRO A 9 -25.83 -8.55 13.37
C PRO A 9 -25.98 -7.76 14.67
N GLU A 10 -26.87 -6.77 14.65
CA GLU A 10 -27.17 -5.89 15.80
C GLU A 10 -25.97 -5.05 16.25
N LEU A 11 -24.98 -4.80 15.38
CA LEU A 11 -23.77 -4.06 15.68
C LEU A 11 -24.06 -2.65 16.22
N ALA A 12 -25.09 -1.99 15.70
CA ALA A 12 -25.52 -0.67 16.20
C ALA A 12 -26.03 -0.69 17.67
N SER A 13 -26.40 -1.86 18.20
CA SER A 13 -26.81 -2.06 19.60
C SER A 13 -25.64 -2.30 20.56
N PHE A 14 -24.44 -2.61 20.06
CA PHE A 14 -23.26 -2.84 20.91
C PHE A 14 -22.72 -1.53 21.49
N ARG A 15 -22.82 -1.39 22.82
CA ARG A 15 -22.27 -0.25 23.57
C ARG A 15 -20.76 -0.15 23.38
N GLY A 16 -20.30 0.98 22.84
CA GLY A 16 -18.88 1.29 22.64
C GLY A 16 -18.49 1.54 21.18
N ILE A 17 -19.35 1.23 20.21
CA ILE A 17 -19.12 1.53 18.80
C ILE A 17 -19.49 3.00 18.52
N LEU A 18 -18.55 3.74 17.91
CA LEU A 18 -18.59 5.21 17.79
C LEU A 18 -19.54 5.75 16.70
N SER A 19 -20.33 4.89 16.06
CA SER A 19 -21.13 5.22 14.87
C SER A 19 -22.48 4.50 14.82
N SER A 20 -23.27 4.61 15.89
CA SER A 20 -24.70 4.31 15.85
C SER A 20 -25.43 5.32 14.96
N ALA A 21 -26.01 4.86 13.86
CA ALA A 21 -27.00 5.64 13.10
C ALA A 21 -28.39 5.47 13.73
N THR A 22 -29.26 6.48 13.61
CA THR A 22 -30.67 6.39 14.02
C THR A 22 -31.62 6.82 12.91
N ASP A 23 -32.81 6.21 12.86
CA ASP A 23 -33.89 6.60 11.96
C ASP A 23 -34.59 7.90 12.43
N ALA A 24 -35.56 8.37 11.64
CA ALA A 24 -36.36 9.55 11.97
C ALA A 24 -37.24 9.40 13.24
N ASN A 25 -37.37 8.19 13.77
CA ASN A 25 -38.11 7.86 14.99
C ASN A 25 -37.20 7.65 16.21
N GLY A 26 -35.87 7.63 16.02
CA GLY A 26 -34.88 7.38 17.05
C GLY A 26 -34.49 5.90 17.24
N HIS A 27 -34.96 4.98 16.38
CA HIS A 27 -34.50 3.59 16.39
C HIS A 27 -33.07 3.49 15.87
N LEU A 28 -32.27 2.60 16.45
CA LEU A 28 -30.94 2.27 15.95
C LEU A 28 -31.04 1.60 14.58
N ILE A 29 -30.34 2.15 13.58
CA ILE A 29 -30.18 1.53 12.27
C ILE A 29 -28.92 0.66 12.33
N ASP A 30 -29.09 -0.65 12.20
CA ASP A 30 -27.96 -1.58 12.06
C ASP A 30 -27.34 -1.51 10.65
N TYR A 31 -26.11 -1.99 10.52
CA TYR A 31 -25.40 -1.98 9.24
C TYR A 31 -26.10 -2.87 8.20
N PRO A 32 -26.17 -2.44 6.93
CA PRO A 32 -26.79 -3.22 5.86
C PRO A 32 -26.05 -4.54 5.63
N LEU A 33 -26.66 -5.43 4.83
CA LEU A 33 -26.12 -6.78 4.55
C LEU A 33 -25.85 -7.59 5.84
N ASN A 34 -26.78 -7.53 6.80
CA ASN A 34 -26.76 -8.26 8.07
C ASN A 34 -25.54 -7.92 8.95
N GLY A 35 -25.37 -6.63 9.26
CA GLY A 35 -24.28 -6.16 10.13
C GLY A 35 -22.93 -6.03 9.43
N TYR A 36 -22.89 -5.82 8.10
CA TYR A 36 -21.64 -5.77 7.35
C TYR A 36 -20.78 -4.56 7.74
N GLN A 37 -19.54 -4.83 8.13
CA GLN A 37 -18.61 -3.80 8.59
C GLN A 37 -17.86 -3.15 7.41
N TYR A 38 -17.79 -1.82 7.41
CA TYR A 38 -17.11 -1.02 6.38
C TYR A 38 -15.80 -0.41 6.93
N PRO A 39 -14.70 -1.19 7.05
CA PRO A 39 -13.42 -0.65 7.46
C PRO A 39 -12.88 0.31 6.39
N VAL A 40 -12.38 1.47 6.82
CA VAL A 40 -11.77 2.46 5.94
C VAL A 40 -10.45 1.91 5.38
N ILE A 41 -10.31 1.95 4.05
CA ILE A 41 -9.09 1.58 3.34
C ILE A 41 -8.57 2.83 2.63
N SER A 42 -7.43 3.35 3.09
CA SER A 42 -6.74 4.46 2.42
C SER A 42 -5.95 3.96 1.21
N THR A 43 -6.09 4.61 0.06
CA THR A 43 -5.32 4.34 -1.16
C THR A 43 -4.65 5.61 -1.63
N TYR A 44 -3.38 5.52 -2.03
CA TYR A 44 -2.54 6.67 -2.36
C TYR A 44 -2.26 6.73 -3.86
N ARG A 45 -2.33 7.94 -4.43
CA ARG A 45 -1.98 8.19 -5.84
C ARG A 45 -0.52 8.61 -5.96
N ALA A 46 0.00 8.67 -7.19
CA ALA A 46 1.37 9.08 -7.49
C ALA A 46 1.78 10.45 -6.90
N GLU A 47 0.81 11.34 -6.70
CA GLU A 47 1.03 12.70 -6.18
C GLU A 47 1.06 12.76 -4.64
N ASP A 48 0.75 11.65 -3.95
CA ASP A 48 0.75 11.56 -2.48
C ASP A 48 2.10 11.02 -1.97
N PRO A 49 2.76 11.69 -1.00
CA PRO A 49 3.97 11.21 -0.31
C PRO A 49 3.95 9.76 0.16
N MET A 50 2.78 9.22 0.50
CA MET A 50 2.63 7.84 0.96
C MET A 50 2.75 6.82 -0.17
N SER A 51 2.55 7.18 -1.43
CA SER A 51 2.73 6.26 -2.57
C SER A 51 4.18 5.74 -2.66
N ALA A 52 5.16 6.63 -2.44
CA ALA A 52 6.57 6.29 -2.32
C ALA A 52 6.86 5.29 -1.18
N HIS A 53 6.03 5.25 -0.14
CA HIS A 53 6.17 4.32 0.99
C HIS A 53 5.49 2.97 0.78
N ILE A 54 4.48 2.88 -0.09
CA ILE A 54 3.80 1.61 -0.41
C ILE A 54 4.42 0.94 -1.63
N SER A 55 4.84 1.71 -2.63
CA SER A 55 5.28 1.22 -3.95
C SER A 55 6.54 1.93 -4.46
N GLY A 56 7.50 2.25 -3.57
CA GLY A 56 8.63 3.15 -3.82
C GLY A 56 9.64 2.82 -4.93
N HIS A 57 9.41 1.76 -5.72
CA HIS A 57 10.11 1.52 -6.99
C HIS A 57 9.41 2.22 -8.17
N LYS A 58 8.08 2.39 -8.11
CA LYS A 58 7.32 3.20 -9.09
C LYS A 58 7.73 4.67 -8.94
N ASN A 59 7.75 5.39 -10.06
CA ASN A 59 8.13 6.79 -10.14
C ASN A 59 9.52 7.10 -9.52
N CYS A 60 10.44 6.12 -9.53
CA CYS A 60 11.79 6.28 -9.00
C CYS A 60 12.83 6.21 -10.13
N PRO A 61 13.19 7.34 -10.79
CA PRO A 61 14.16 7.35 -11.89
C PRO A 61 15.48 6.62 -11.62
N GLN A 62 16.02 6.66 -10.39
CA GLN A 62 17.24 5.90 -10.08
C GLN A 62 17.01 4.39 -9.86
N HIS A 63 15.81 3.93 -9.49
CA HIS A 63 15.47 2.49 -9.53
C HIS A 63 15.36 2.02 -10.98
N THR A 64 14.63 2.78 -11.81
CA THR A 64 14.56 2.61 -13.26
C THR A 64 15.95 2.48 -13.89
N ASN A 65 16.86 3.41 -13.59
CA ASN A 65 18.23 3.40 -14.09
C ASN A 65 19.02 2.17 -13.60
N ALA A 66 18.82 1.73 -12.36
CA ALA A 66 19.47 0.54 -11.82
C ALA A 66 18.93 -0.77 -12.44
N VAL A 67 17.63 -0.83 -12.78
CA VAL A 67 17.06 -1.95 -13.55
C VAL A 67 17.59 -1.96 -14.99
N ARG A 68 17.71 -0.80 -15.67
CA ARG A 68 18.40 -0.71 -16.98
C ARG A 68 19.87 -1.14 -16.89
N ALA A 69 20.59 -0.72 -15.85
CA ALA A 69 21.99 -1.07 -15.65
C ALA A 69 22.20 -2.56 -15.31
N PHE A 70 21.25 -3.18 -14.60
CA PHE A 70 21.22 -4.63 -14.41
C PHE A 70 20.91 -5.37 -15.72
N ALA A 71 19.90 -4.92 -16.49
CA ALA A 71 19.57 -5.50 -17.80
C ALA A 71 20.74 -5.45 -18.79
N ALA A 72 21.57 -4.40 -18.74
CA ALA A 72 22.78 -4.26 -19.55
C ALA A 72 24.02 -5.01 -18.99
N SER A 73 23.92 -5.69 -17.84
CA SER A 73 25.04 -6.46 -17.26
C SER A 73 25.32 -7.75 -18.04
N LYS A 74 26.57 -8.23 -18.03
CA LYS A 74 26.91 -9.50 -18.70
C LYS A 74 26.18 -10.67 -18.03
N GLU A 75 26.10 -10.62 -16.71
CA GLU A 75 25.44 -11.56 -15.83
C GLU A 75 23.94 -11.71 -16.19
N PHE A 76 23.28 -10.64 -16.62
CA PHE A 76 21.91 -10.72 -17.12
C PHE A 76 21.82 -11.17 -18.58
N HIS A 77 22.72 -10.74 -19.48
CA HIS A 77 22.72 -11.20 -20.87
C HIS A 77 22.83 -12.74 -20.97
N ASP A 78 23.74 -13.35 -20.19
CA ASP A 78 23.90 -14.82 -20.14
C ASP A 78 22.58 -15.52 -19.74
N VAL A 79 21.80 -14.91 -18.84
CA VAL A 79 20.50 -15.42 -18.41
C VAL A 79 19.44 -15.20 -19.49
N PHE A 80 19.34 -13.98 -20.03
CA PHE A 80 18.37 -13.59 -21.07
C PHE A 80 18.43 -14.56 -22.25
N ASP A 81 19.63 -14.80 -22.80
CA ASP A 81 19.87 -15.73 -23.92
C ASP A 81 19.44 -17.16 -23.56
N SER A 82 19.76 -17.62 -22.34
CA SER A 82 19.33 -18.96 -21.87
C SER A 82 17.81 -19.13 -21.82
N THR A 83 17.05 -18.05 -21.62
CA THR A 83 15.58 -18.09 -21.56
C THR A 83 14.88 -18.00 -22.91
N GLN A 84 15.57 -17.55 -23.97
CA GLN A 84 14.95 -17.25 -25.27
C GLN A 84 14.23 -18.44 -25.89
N ALA A 85 14.77 -19.66 -25.76
CA ALA A 85 14.14 -20.87 -26.28
C ALA A 85 12.79 -21.15 -25.60
N PHE A 86 12.70 -20.97 -24.28
CA PHE A 86 11.47 -21.15 -23.50
C PHE A 86 10.42 -20.10 -23.90
N TYR A 87 10.76 -18.81 -23.83
CA TYR A 87 9.81 -17.75 -24.16
C TYR A 87 9.35 -17.81 -25.63
N SER A 88 10.23 -18.21 -26.55
CA SER A 88 9.88 -18.38 -27.95
C SER A 88 8.86 -19.51 -28.16
N ASN A 89 9.03 -20.64 -27.46
CA ASN A 89 8.13 -21.79 -27.52
C ASN A 89 6.77 -21.53 -26.85
N ILE A 90 6.78 -20.92 -25.66
CA ILE A 90 5.53 -20.67 -24.92
C ILE A 90 4.68 -19.59 -25.61
N TYR A 91 5.32 -18.64 -26.29
CA TYR A 91 4.63 -17.62 -27.08
C TYR A 91 3.76 -18.22 -28.19
N SER A 92 4.34 -19.09 -29.03
CA SER A 92 3.60 -19.71 -30.15
C SER A 92 2.55 -20.73 -29.70
N ARG A 93 2.64 -21.22 -28.46
CA ARG A 93 1.65 -22.15 -27.87
C ARG A 93 0.44 -21.44 -27.26
N ILE A 94 0.64 -20.38 -26.47
CA ILE A 94 -0.46 -19.83 -25.64
C ILE A 94 -0.44 -18.30 -25.37
N LEU A 95 0.61 -17.57 -25.77
CA LEU A 95 0.66 -16.10 -25.60
C LEU A 95 0.33 -15.33 -26.90
N PHE A 96 0.43 -15.97 -28.07
CA PHE A 96 0.12 -15.34 -29.35
C PHE A 96 -1.33 -14.83 -29.38
N GLY A 97 -1.51 -13.55 -29.74
CA GLY A 97 -2.81 -12.88 -29.75
C GLY A 97 -3.28 -12.38 -28.38
N VAL A 98 -2.57 -12.71 -27.30
CA VAL A 98 -2.81 -12.20 -25.93
C VAL A 98 -1.77 -11.15 -25.55
N TYR A 99 -0.50 -11.42 -25.87
CA TYR A 99 0.61 -10.50 -25.70
C TYR A 99 1.31 -10.22 -27.04
N SER A 100 2.01 -9.08 -27.09
CA SER A 100 3.02 -8.77 -28.09
C SER A 100 4.25 -9.68 -27.92
N ARG A 101 5.22 -9.63 -28.87
CA ARG A 101 6.31 -10.63 -28.92
C ARG A 101 7.43 -10.33 -27.92
N ASP A 102 7.77 -9.06 -27.80
CA ASP A 102 8.57 -8.40 -26.75
C ASP A 102 8.17 -8.85 -25.32
N MET A 103 6.87 -8.79 -25.00
CA MET A 103 6.28 -9.26 -23.75
C MET A 103 6.54 -10.75 -23.43
N ALA A 104 6.91 -11.57 -24.42
CA ALA A 104 7.43 -12.92 -24.18
C ALA A 104 8.95 -12.89 -23.99
N SER A 105 9.38 -12.41 -22.82
CA SER A 105 10.78 -12.37 -22.41
C SER A 105 10.91 -12.31 -20.88
N ILE A 106 12.12 -12.56 -20.35
CA ILE A 106 12.39 -12.54 -18.90
C ILE A 106 12.11 -11.16 -18.26
N TYR A 107 12.15 -10.07 -19.03
CA TYR A 107 11.75 -8.72 -18.60
C TYR A 107 10.32 -8.68 -18.04
N HIS A 108 9.43 -9.51 -18.59
CA HIS A 108 8.02 -9.61 -18.20
C HIS A 108 7.72 -10.96 -17.51
N ALA A 109 8.74 -11.63 -16.97
CA ALA A 109 8.63 -13.00 -16.45
C ALA A 109 7.49 -13.19 -15.44
N ASN A 110 7.26 -12.20 -14.55
CA ASN A 110 6.14 -12.25 -13.60
C ASN A 110 4.77 -12.22 -14.31
N THR A 111 4.60 -11.37 -15.32
CA THR A 111 3.35 -11.28 -16.11
C THR A 111 3.09 -12.58 -16.88
N VAL A 112 4.14 -13.15 -17.49
CA VAL A 112 4.06 -14.43 -18.20
C VAL A 112 3.77 -15.58 -17.23
N TYR A 113 4.43 -15.62 -16.07
CA TYR A 113 4.16 -16.61 -15.03
C TYR A 113 2.71 -16.56 -14.55
N GLU A 114 2.22 -15.38 -14.15
CA GLU A 114 0.85 -15.24 -13.62
C GLU A 114 -0.21 -15.64 -14.66
N TYR A 115 -0.02 -15.26 -15.93
CA TYR A 115 -0.91 -15.69 -17.02
C TYR A 115 -0.90 -17.21 -17.21
N LEU A 116 0.27 -17.84 -17.29
CA LEU A 116 0.40 -19.30 -17.46
C LEU A 116 -0.16 -20.06 -16.25
N ASN A 117 0.09 -19.56 -15.03
CA ASN A 117 -0.40 -20.11 -13.78
C ASN A 117 -1.94 -20.03 -13.69
N TYR A 118 -2.52 -18.88 -14.05
CA TYR A 118 -3.97 -18.69 -14.13
C TYR A 118 -4.60 -19.63 -15.16
N GLN A 119 -4.07 -19.65 -16.39
CA GLN A 119 -4.58 -20.51 -17.47
C GLN A 119 -4.49 -21.99 -17.09
N TYR A 120 -3.33 -22.47 -16.62
CA TYR A 120 -3.15 -23.87 -16.21
C TYR A 120 -4.09 -24.26 -15.05
N THR A 121 -4.38 -23.34 -14.12
CA THR A 121 -5.26 -23.61 -12.97
C THR A 121 -6.74 -23.64 -13.37
N TYR A 122 -7.21 -22.66 -14.15
CA TYR A 122 -8.65 -22.43 -14.35
C TYR A 122 -9.19 -22.82 -15.74
N ASN A 123 -8.33 -23.01 -16.75
CA ASN A 123 -8.74 -23.35 -18.11
C ASN A 123 -8.31 -24.79 -18.46
N SER A 124 -9.28 -25.67 -18.76
CA SER A 124 -9.00 -27.05 -19.17
C SER A 124 -8.24 -27.13 -20.49
N THR A 125 -8.65 -26.35 -21.49
CA THR A 125 -8.00 -26.31 -22.82
C THR A 125 -6.56 -25.82 -22.73
N ALA A 126 -6.25 -24.94 -21.76
CA ALA A 126 -4.87 -24.54 -21.51
C ALA A 126 -4.02 -25.72 -20.98
N ARG A 127 -4.56 -26.62 -20.16
CA ARG A 127 -3.82 -27.80 -19.66
C ARG A 127 -3.49 -28.83 -20.75
N ASP A 128 -4.21 -28.80 -21.86
CA ASP A 128 -3.90 -29.61 -23.05
C ASP A 128 -2.77 -28.98 -23.91
N ILE A 129 -2.50 -27.67 -23.71
CA ILE A 129 -1.51 -26.88 -24.48
C ILE A 129 -0.21 -26.66 -23.67
N ILE A 130 -0.31 -26.45 -22.36
CA ILE A 130 0.80 -26.20 -21.43
C ILE A 130 0.83 -27.19 -20.27
N SER A 131 2.03 -27.66 -19.96
CA SER A 131 2.32 -28.58 -18.87
C SER A 131 2.52 -27.83 -17.55
N ARG A 132 2.49 -28.56 -16.42
CA ARG A 132 2.89 -28.00 -15.13
C ARG A 132 4.34 -27.50 -15.14
N THR A 133 5.23 -28.21 -15.85
CA THR A 133 6.64 -27.84 -16.02
C THR A 133 6.80 -26.49 -16.72
N ASP A 134 5.97 -26.17 -17.73
CA ASP A 134 6.00 -24.84 -18.38
C ASP A 134 5.70 -23.71 -17.38
N VAL A 135 4.74 -23.93 -16.47
CA VAL A 135 4.37 -22.97 -15.41
C VAL A 135 5.48 -22.84 -14.36
N ASP A 136 6.09 -23.95 -13.94
CA ASP A 136 7.17 -23.94 -12.95
C ASP A 136 8.46 -23.32 -13.50
N THR A 137 8.79 -23.54 -14.78
CA THR A 137 9.89 -22.85 -15.47
C THR A 137 9.62 -21.36 -15.61
N ALA A 138 8.39 -20.94 -15.97
CA ALA A 138 8.02 -19.53 -15.96
C ALA A 138 8.21 -18.91 -14.56
N ARG A 139 7.80 -19.63 -13.49
CA ARG A 139 8.00 -19.14 -12.12
C ARG A 139 9.47 -19.03 -11.74
N GLN A 140 10.33 -19.95 -12.17
CA GLN A 140 11.77 -19.87 -11.89
C GLN A 140 12.39 -18.59 -12.48
N TYR A 141 12.06 -18.24 -13.72
CA TYR A 141 12.50 -16.98 -14.32
C TYR A 141 11.86 -15.76 -13.64
N ALA A 142 10.59 -15.85 -13.22
CA ALA A 142 9.90 -14.78 -12.50
C ALA A 142 10.52 -14.52 -11.12
N ASN A 143 10.86 -15.58 -10.38
CA ASN A 143 11.64 -15.52 -9.14
C ASN A 143 12.99 -14.83 -9.37
N GLN A 144 13.73 -15.25 -10.41
CA GLN A 144 15.06 -14.73 -10.73
C GLN A 144 15.03 -13.22 -11.06
N TRP A 145 14.08 -12.79 -11.89
CA TRP A 145 13.85 -11.38 -12.21
C TRP A 145 13.46 -10.57 -10.97
N ALA A 146 12.49 -11.06 -10.18
CA ALA A 146 12.01 -10.39 -8.98
C ALA A 146 13.10 -10.23 -7.91
N HIS A 147 13.93 -11.27 -7.69
CA HIS A 147 15.07 -11.20 -6.78
C HIS A 147 16.09 -10.14 -7.21
N ALA A 148 16.51 -10.18 -8.49
CA ALA A 148 17.53 -9.28 -8.99
C ALA A 148 17.09 -7.81 -8.96
N THR A 149 15.83 -7.52 -9.33
CA THR A 149 15.27 -6.15 -9.35
C THR A 149 14.85 -5.61 -7.97
N SER A 150 14.83 -6.46 -6.93
CA SER A 150 14.50 -6.08 -5.55
C SER A 150 15.68 -6.15 -4.56
N THR A 151 16.90 -6.43 -5.05
CA THR A 151 18.03 -6.82 -4.19
C THR A 151 18.49 -5.73 -3.21
N GLY A 152 18.79 -6.15 -1.97
CA GLY A 152 19.32 -5.30 -0.91
C GLY A 152 20.83 -5.08 -0.96
N ALA A 153 21.53 -5.63 -1.96
CA ALA A 153 22.96 -5.52 -2.14
C ALA A 153 23.40 -4.13 -2.66
N ASP A 154 24.63 -3.73 -2.30
CA ASP A 154 25.31 -2.58 -2.90
C ASP A 154 26.26 -3.12 -3.96
N VAL A 155 25.94 -2.87 -5.24
CA VAL A 155 26.59 -3.48 -6.41
C VAL A 155 26.74 -2.45 -7.52
N HIS A 156 27.60 -2.70 -8.52
CA HIS A 156 28.00 -1.65 -9.46
C HIS A 156 26.85 -1.07 -10.31
N TRP A 157 25.81 -1.87 -10.58
CA TRP A 157 24.55 -1.44 -11.23
C TRP A 157 23.47 -0.91 -10.25
N SER A 158 23.66 -1.03 -8.94
CA SER A 158 22.72 -0.60 -7.89
C SER A 158 23.46 -0.02 -6.69
N LYS A 159 24.07 1.15 -6.91
CA LYS A 159 24.73 1.96 -5.88
C LYS A 159 23.73 2.38 -4.80
N ASP A 160 24.23 2.63 -3.60
CA ASP A 160 23.46 3.05 -2.42
C ASP A 160 22.33 2.07 -2.05
N ARG A 161 22.32 0.84 -2.58
CA ARG A 161 21.23 -0.17 -2.46
C ARG A 161 19.89 0.37 -2.97
N VAL A 162 19.89 0.93 -4.19
CA VAL A 162 18.67 1.53 -4.80
C VAL A 162 17.67 0.50 -5.31
N LEU A 163 18.06 -0.72 -5.71
CA LEU A 163 17.08 -1.75 -6.13
C LEU A 163 16.11 -2.15 -5.00
N ALA A 164 16.58 -2.15 -3.74
CA ALA A 164 15.72 -2.33 -2.56
C ALA A 164 14.93 -1.08 -2.13
N ILE A 165 14.88 0.02 -2.90
CA ILE A 165 14.25 1.28 -2.49
C ILE A 165 12.79 1.10 -2.05
N ALA A 166 12.02 0.22 -2.70
CA ALA A 166 10.63 -0.04 -2.33
C ALA A 166 10.50 -0.56 -0.89
N GLY A 167 11.31 -1.55 -0.52
CA GLY A 167 11.35 -2.10 0.83
C GLY A 167 11.90 -1.12 1.86
N ARG A 168 12.89 -0.30 1.48
CA ARG A 168 13.46 0.74 2.34
C ARG A 168 12.46 1.86 2.61
N SER A 169 11.63 2.21 1.63
CA SER A 169 10.53 3.15 1.84
C SER A 169 9.38 2.54 2.65
N LEU A 170 9.09 1.25 2.47
CA LEU A 170 8.09 0.49 3.26
C LEU A 170 8.51 0.34 4.74
N ALA A 171 9.81 0.29 5.03
CA ALA A 171 10.32 0.29 6.40
C ALA A 171 9.91 1.54 7.20
N TYR A 172 9.66 2.67 6.53
CA TYR A 172 9.28 3.92 7.18
C TYR A 172 7.88 3.89 7.84
N PRO A 173 6.75 3.60 7.13
CA PRO A 173 5.43 3.50 7.78
C PRO A 173 5.37 2.36 8.81
N ILE A 174 6.11 1.26 8.61
CA ILE A 174 6.26 0.19 9.60
C ILE A 174 6.85 0.76 10.90
N MET A 175 8.03 1.39 10.83
CA MET A 175 8.67 2.00 12.00
C MET A 175 7.79 3.08 12.64
N ARG A 176 7.12 3.93 11.83
CA ARG A 176 6.19 4.96 12.34
C ARG A 176 5.01 4.36 13.11
N SER A 177 4.44 3.26 12.63
CA SER A 177 3.34 2.59 13.31
C SER A 177 3.77 2.08 14.69
N LEU A 178 4.92 1.39 14.75
CA LEU A 178 5.49 0.86 15.99
C LEU A 178 5.88 1.98 16.99
N GLN A 179 6.47 3.08 16.51
CA GLN A 179 6.80 4.23 17.36
C GLN A 179 5.54 4.93 17.91
N GLN A 180 4.46 5.01 17.11
CA GLN A 180 3.19 5.55 17.59
C GLN A 180 2.53 4.62 18.63
N ASN A 181 2.60 3.30 18.44
CA ASN A 181 2.17 2.33 19.44
C ASN A 181 2.94 2.55 20.77
N GLU A 182 4.28 2.59 20.70
CA GLU A 182 5.16 2.78 21.87
C GLU A 182 4.91 4.09 22.62
N ARG A 183 4.93 5.23 21.93
CA ARG A 183 4.63 6.55 22.53
C ARG A 183 3.23 6.64 23.13
N SER A 184 2.30 5.81 22.65
CA SER A 184 0.90 5.75 23.14
C SER A 184 0.65 4.68 24.21
N LYS A 185 1.68 3.92 24.62
CA LYS A 185 1.56 2.73 25.49
C LYS A 185 0.50 1.74 24.99
N GLY A 186 0.53 1.46 23.69
CA GLY A 186 -0.37 0.53 23.02
C GLY A 186 -1.83 0.99 22.89
N SER A 187 -2.15 2.25 23.18
CA SER A 187 -3.52 2.77 23.00
C SER A 187 -3.87 3.03 21.52
N PHE A 188 -2.89 3.43 20.70
CA PHE A 188 -3.00 3.54 19.24
C PHE A 188 -2.20 2.44 18.53
N ASN A 189 -2.52 2.22 17.25
CA ASN A 189 -1.82 1.27 16.35
C ASN A 189 -1.65 -0.14 16.92
N LYS A 190 -2.71 -0.69 17.54
CA LYS A 190 -2.75 -2.11 17.98
C LYS A 190 -2.65 -3.10 16.82
N LEU A 191 -3.05 -2.68 15.63
CA LEU A 191 -2.84 -3.36 14.36
C LEU A 191 -2.64 -2.29 13.28
N SER A 192 -1.81 -2.58 12.29
CA SER A 192 -1.67 -1.79 11.07
C SER A 192 -1.54 -2.75 9.90
N LEU A 193 -2.32 -2.55 8.85
CA LEU A 193 -2.34 -3.40 7.66
C LEU A 193 -1.88 -2.57 6.47
N ILE A 194 -0.87 -3.06 5.77
CA ILE A 194 -0.34 -2.49 4.53
C ILE A 194 -0.55 -3.52 3.43
N PHE A 195 -1.11 -3.09 2.31
CA PHE A 195 -1.34 -3.91 1.12
C PHE A 195 -0.52 -3.33 -0.03
N GLY A 196 0.15 -4.18 -0.81
CA GLY A 196 1.07 -3.77 -1.87
C GLY A 196 1.49 -4.94 -2.75
N GLY A 197 2.40 -4.69 -3.69
CA GLY A 197 2.97 -5.71 -4.58
C GLY A 197 4.02 -6.60 -3.90
N TYR A 198 4.66 -7.48 -4.68
CA TYR A 198 5.74 -8.33 -4.19
C TYR A 198 7.07 -7.57 -4.06
N GLU A 199 7.30 -6.56 -4.90
CA GLU A 199 8.56 -5.81 -4.99
C GLU A 199 8.90 -5.09 -3.66
N PRO A 200 7.97 -4.36 -3.00
CA PRO A 200 8.22 -3.76 -1.69
C PRO A 200 8.45 -4.80 -0.60
N LEU A 201 7.76 -5.94 -0.66
CA LEU A 201 7.87 -7.02 0.32
C LEU A 201 9.22 -7.75 0.21
N MET A 202 9.60 -8.18 -0.99
CA MET A 202 10.90 -8.85 -1.23
C MET A 202 12.06 -7.92 -0.91
N ALA A 203 12.00 -6.66 -1.36
CA ALA A 203 13.00 -5.65 -1.00
C ALA A 203 13.06 -5.37 0.51
N PHE A 204 11.96 -5.51 1.25
CA PHE A 204 11.93 -5.35 2.71
C PHE A 204 12.57 -6.54 3.43
N LEU A 205 12.33 -7.77 2.95
CA LEU A 205 13.02 -8.96 3.48
C LEU A 205 14.53 -8.88 3.21
N GLU A 206 14.96 -8.36 2.06
CA GLU A 206 16.37 -8.09 1.71
C GLU A 206 17.05 -6.95 2.53
N ILE A 207 16.32 -6.22 3.39
CA ILE A 207 16.94 -5.29 4.34
C ILE A 207 16.77 -5.70 5.81
N VAL A 208 15.73 -6.47 6.16
CA VAL A 208 15.45 -6.87 7.55
C VAL A 208 15.90 -8.29 7.90
N VAL A 209 15.76 -9.28 7.01
CA VAL A 209 16.10 -10.68 7.36
C VAL A 209 17.62 -10.86 7.49
N SER A 210 18.06 -11.61 8.50
CA SER A 210 19.47 -11.95 8.71
C SER A 210 20.02 -12.74 7.50
N LYS A 211 21.23 -12.41 7.03
CA LYS A 211 21.74 -12.89 5.72
C LYS A 211 21.59 -14.41 5.48
N PRO A 212 21.89 -15.32 6.44
CA PRO A 212 21.78 -16.77 6.21
C PRO A 212 20.37 -17.30 5.95
N TYR A 213 19.34 -16.50 6.22
CA TYR A 213 17.93 -16.91 6.13
C TYR A 213 17.20 -16.34 4.90
N ARG A 214 17.90 -15.61 4.02
CA ARG A 214 17.32 -14.95 2.83
C ARG A 214 17.16 -15.86 1.63
N GLU A 215 17.98 -16.89 1.49
CA GLU A 215 18.03 -17.73 0.29
C GLU A 215 16.66 -18.38 -0.01
N GLY A 216 16.02 -18.93 1.02
CA GLY A 216 14.64 -19.46 0.96
C GLY A 216 13.52 -18.41 0.88
N LEU A 217 13.85 -17.12 0.81
CA LEU A 217 12.93 -15.99 0.67
C LEU A 217 13.22 -15.17 -0.62
N SER A 218 14.10 -15.67 -1.48
CA SER A 218 14.55 -14.97 -2.70
C SER A 218 13.54 -15.02 -3.84
N GLY A 219 12.62 -15.99 -3.85
CA GLY A 219 11.59 -16.13 -4.89
C GLY A 219 10.35 -15.28 -4.66
N LEU A 220 9.45 -15.26 -5.66
CA LEU A 220 8.15 -14.62 -5.55
C LEU A 220 7.33 -15.27 -4.41
N PRO A 221 6.66 -14.46 -3.56
CA PRO A 221 5.68 -14.98 -2.61
C PRO A 221 4.48 -15.62 -3.32
N ASN A 222 3.80 -16.59 -2.68
CA ASN A 222 2.50 -17.04 -3.20
C ASN A 222 1.41 -15.98 -2.93
N HIS A 223 0.28 -16.10 -3.62
CA HIS A 223 -0.88 -15.22 -3.38
C HIS A 223 -1.33 -15.28 -1.92
N GLY A 224 -1.60 -14.10 -1.35
CA GLY A 224 -1.94 -13.95 0.07
C GLY A 224 -0.79 -14.12 1.06
N ALA A 225 0.47 -14.20 0.60
CA ALA A 225 1.61 -14.15 1.51
C ALA A 225 1.59 -12.88 2.39
N SER A 226 2.12 -13.01 3.60
CA SER A 226 2.08 -11.95 4.60
C SER A 226 3.35 -11.94 5.46
N VAL A 227 3.79 -10.72 5.76
CA VAL A 227 4.89 -10.43 6.68
C VAL A 227 4.30 -9.66 7.86
N MET A 228 4.66 -10.07 9.08
CA MET A 228 4.16 -9.50 10.32
C MET A 228 5.33 -9.10 11.21
N LEU A 229 5.29 -7.89 11.74
CA LEU A 229 6.22 -7.41 12.77
C LEU A 229 5.43 -7.15 14.04
N GLU A 230 5.75 -7.90 15.08
CA GLU A 230 5.08 -7.79 16.37
C GLU A 230 5.98 -7.03 17.35
N LEU A 231 5.47 -5.93 17.91
CA LEU A 231 6.00 -5.30 19.11
C LEU A 231 5.31 -5.93 20.32
N PHE A 232 6.09 -6.51 21.24
CA PHE A 232 5.58 -7.24 22.39
C PHE A 232 6.47 -7.07 23.62
N SER A 233 5.99 -7.48 24.78
CA SER A 233 6.80 -7.73 25.98
C SER A 233 6.37 -9.07 26.58
N MET A 234 7.19 -9.63 27.47
CA MET A 234 6.73 -10.74 28.30
C MET A 234 5.85 -10.19 29.43
N ALA A 235 4.86 -10.96 29.86
CA ALA A 235 4.03 -10.61 31.01
C ALA A 235 4.82 -10.82 32.32
N GLU A 236 4.74 -9.85 33.23
CA GLU A 236 5.31 -9.94 34.57
C GLU A 236 4.19 -10.35 35.55
N ASP A 237 4.49 -11.29 36.46
CA ASP A 237 3.53 -11.87 37.42
C ASP A 237 2.18 -12.36 36.82
N GLY A 238 2.18 -12.68 35.53
CA GLY A 238 1.00 -13.11 34.77
C GLY A 238 0.09 -11.98 34.28
N ILE A 239 0.44 -10.71 34.53
CA ILE A 239 -0.35 -9.53 34.15
C ILE A 239 0.04 -9.08 32.74
N ALA A 240 -0.93 -9.12 31.82
CA ALA A 240 -0.76 -8.71 30.42
C ALA A 240 -1.02 -7.21 30.21
N GLU A 241 -0.26 -6.36 30.91
CA GLU A 241 -0.30 -4.89 30.75
C GLU A 241 0.84 -4.38 29.85
N TYR A 242 0.71 -3.14 29.35
CA TYR A 242 1.80 -2.48 28.62
C TYR A 242 2.94 -2.15 29.60
N PRO A 243 4.20 -2.50 29.31
CA PRO A 243 5.28 -2.40 30.29
C PRO A 243 5.51 -0.94 30.72
N THR A 244 5.80 -0.76 32.01
CA THR A 244 6.15 0.55 32.59
C THR A 244 7.55 1.01 32.20
N ASP A 245 8.43 0.06 31.85
CA ASP A 245 9.76 0.28 31.30
C ASP A 245 9.83 -0.25 29.86
N ASN A 246 10.06 0.67 28.91
CA ASN A 246 10.13 0.39 27.48
C ASN A 246 11.38 -0.45 27.10
N SER A 247 12.35 -0.66 28.00
CA SER A 247 13.46 -1.61 27.78
C SER A 247 12.99 -3.06 27.59
N LYS A 248 11.82 -3.40 28.16
CA LYS A 248 11.19 -4.73 28.10
C LYS A 248 10.46 -4.99 26.77
N LEU A 249 10.45 -4.02 25.86
CA LEU A 249 9.84 -4.15 24.54
C LEU A 249 10.78 -4.89 23.58
N MET A 250 10.23 -5.91 22.94
CA MET A 250 10.89 -6.77 21.97
C MET A 250 10.15 -6.68 20.62
N VAL A 251 10.87 -6.90 19.52
CA VAL A 251 10.29 -7.07 18.18
C VAL A 251 10.66 -8.43 17.63
N ARG A 252 9.69 -9.10 16.98
CA ARG A 252 9.93 -10.31 16.17
C ARG A 252 9.31 -10.19 14.78
N LEU A 253 10.01 -10.74 13.79
CA LEU A 253 9.56 -10.85 12.40
C LEU A 253 8.95 -12.23 12.16
N LEU A 254 7.74 -12.27 11.61
CA LEU A 254 7.10 -13.49 11.13
C LEU A 254 6.75 -13.38 9.65
N ILE A 255 6.82 -14.51 8.93
CA ILE A 255 6.50 -14.61 7.51
C ILE A 255 5.63 -15.86 7.29
N ARG A 256 4.58 -15.72 6.47
CA ARG A 256 3.79 -16.82 5.92
C ARG A 256 3.76 -16.68 4.40
N ASN A 257 4.21 -17.69 3.66
CA ASN A 257 4.50 -17.58 2.23
C ASN A 257 3.28 -17.66 1.30
N GLY A 258 2.05 -17.78 1.82
CA GLY A 258 0.82 -17.84 1.02
C GLY A 258 -0.43 -18.09 1.88
N THR A 259 -1.63 -17.83 1.36
CA THR A 259 -2.90 -18.16 2.04
C THR A 259 -3.37 -19.60 1.89
N ASP A 260 -2.75 -20.40 1.01
CA ASP A 260 -3.13 -21.81 0.82
C ASP A 260 -3.08 -22.58 2.15
N ALA A 261 -4.09 -23.41 2.38
CA ALA A 261 -4.24 -24.24 3.58
C ALA A 261 -3.76 -25.69 3.34
N SER A 262 -3.48 -26.07 2.10
CA SER A 262 -2.82 -27.32 1.72
C SER A 262 -1.29 -27.21 1.74
N ASP A 263 -0.75 -25.98 1.81
CA ASP A 263 0.68 -25.72 2.00
C ASP A 263 1.15 -26.28 3.37
N PRO A 264 2.15 -27.18 3.40
CA PRO A 264 2.77 -27.65 4.64
C PRO A 264 3.32 -26.51 5.52
N GLU A 265 3.59 -25.34 4.94
CA GLU A 265 4.14 -24.16 5.62
C GLU A 265 3.08 -23.07 5.86
N SER A 266 1.81 -23.45 5.95
CA SER A 266 0.65 -22.56 6.18
C SER A 266 0.64 -21.79 7.53
N GLN A 267 1.66 -21.93 8.38
CA GLN A 267 1.82 -21.18 9.63
C GLN A 267 2.83 -20.02 9.51
N PHE A 268 2.67 -19.00 10.35
CA PHE A 268 3.65 -17.91 10.47
C PHE A 268 4.95 -18.42 11.11
N LYS A 269 6.02 -18.48 10.33
CA LYS A 269 7.38 -18.80 10.79
C LYS A 269 8.10 -17.55 11.25
N GLN A 270 8.85 -17.63 12.36
CA GLN A 270 9.67 -16.51 12.83
C GLN A 270 11.06 -16.50 12.15
N TYR A 271 11.59 -15.32 11.85
CA TYR A 271 12.88 -15.16 11.17
C TYR A 271 13.82 -14.23 11.96
N PRO A 272 15.11 -14.58 12.13
CA PRO A 272 16.09 -13.68 12.73
C PRO A 272 16.27 -12.41 11.92
N MET A 273 16.31 -11.27 12.61
CA MET A 273 16.46 -9.95 12.00
C MET A 273 17.91 -9.46 12.06
N PHE A 274 18.34 -8.79 10.99
CA PHE A 274 19.63 -8.13 10.82
C PHE A 274 20.88 -9.01 11.07
N GLY A 275 22.06 -8.39 10.91
CA GLY A 275 23.34 -9.08 11.06
C GLY A 275 23.63 -10.16 10.01
N THR A 276 24.77 -10.82 10.18
CA THR A 276 25.30 -11.84 9.26
C THR A 276 25.21 -13.27 9.80
N ASN A 277 25.05 -13.44 11.11
CA ASN A 277 25.03 -14.74 11.80
C ASN A 277 23.97 -14.78 12.93
N ASN A 278 22.98 -13.88 12.93
CA ASN A 278 21.97 -13.84 13.99
C ASN A 278 21.05 -15.07 13.89
N LYS A 279 20.76 -15.68 15.04
CA LYS A 279 19.83 -16.83 15.19
C LYS A 279 18.64 -16.50 16.08
N GLU A 280 18.64 -15.36 16.76
CA GLU A 280 17.57 -14.93 17.65
C GLU A 280 16.41 -14.37 16.82
N THR A 281 15.22 -14.94 16.98
CA THR A 281 14.01 -14.56 16.22
C THR A 281 13.29 -13.35 16.80
N ALA A 282 13.73 -12.84 17.94
CA ALA A 282 13.28 -11.60 18.56
C ALA A 282 14.51 -10.78 19.01
N MET A 283 14.38 -9.45 19.06
CA MET A 283 15.42 -8.54 19.54
C MET A 283 14.81 -7.35 20.30
N PRO A 284 15.55 -6.60 21.12
CA PRO A 284 15.05 -5.40 21.79
C PRO A 284 14.51 -4.37 20.79
N TYR A 285 13.40 -3.70 21.12
CA TYR A 285 12.77 -2.70 20.25
C TYR A 285 13.71 -1.54 19.92
N LYS A 286 14.56 -1.12 20.89
CA LYS A 286 15.59 -0.11 20.64
C LYS A 286 16.58 -0.54 19.56
N ASP A 287 17.10 -1.76 19.64
CA ASP A 287 18.10 -2.24 18.68
C ASP A 287 17.48 -2.43 17.29
N PHE A 288 16.22 -2.87 17.24
CA PHE A 288 15.41 -2.90 16.01
C PHE A 288 15.27 -1.50 15.40
N VAL A 289 14.96 -0.48 16.22
CA VAL A 289 14.88 0.93 15.78
C VAL A 289 16.21 1.42 15.22
N ASP A 290 17.33 1.19 15.91
CA ASP A 290 18.65 1.65 15.48
C ASP A 290 19.06 1.01 14.13
N GLN A 291 18.72 -0.27 13.91
CA GLN A 291 18.91 -0.96 12.62
C GLN A 291 17.96 -0.47 11.52
N MET A 292 16.70 -0.20 11.86
CA MET A 292 15.68 0.30 10.93
C MET A 292 16.00 1.71 10.44
N VAL A 293 16.47 2.61 11.32
CA VAL A 293 16.84 3.99 10.95
C VAL A 293 17.97 4.03 9.92
N PHE A 294 18.90 3.07 9.95
CA PHE A 294 19.96 2.94 8.93
C PHE A 294 19.45 2.42 7.58
N ASN A 295 18.45 1.52 7.60
CA ASN A 295 17.96 0.85 6.39
C ASN A 295 16.83 1.62 5.68
N MET A 296 15.95 2.28 6.43
CA MET A 296 14.74 2.92 5.91
C MET A 296 15.02 4.17 5.05
N LYS A 297 13.97 4.67 4.40
CA LYS A 297 13.94 5.95 3.68
C LYS A 297 12.66 6.72 4.02
N SER A 298 12.80 7.90 4.63
CA SER A 298 11.72 8.89 4.70
C SER A 298 11.39 9.46 3.32
N THR A 299 10.24 10.12 3.14
CA THR A 299 9.86 10.77 1.87
C THR A 299 10.97 11.66 1.31
N SER A 300 11.61 12.47 2.19
CA SER A 300 12.71 13.36 1.79
C SER A 300 13.95 12.62 1.28
N GLU A 301 14.21 11.40 1.79
CA GLU A 301 15.35 10.58 1.40
C GLU A 301 15.02 9.69 0.20
N TRP A 302 13.75 9.32 0.02
CA TRP A 302 13.24 8.69 -1.20
C TRP A 302 13.40 9.65 -2.37
N CYS A 303 12.86 10.87 -2.30
CA CYS A 303 13.01 11.89 -3.34
C CYS A 303 14.49 12.10 -3.74
N ARG A 304 15.39 12.20 -2.75
CA ARG A 304 16.84 12.38 -2.97
C ARG A 304 17.57 11.14 -3.50
N SER A 305 17.10 9.93 -3.18
CA SER A 305 17.69 8.68 -3.70
C SER A 305 17.09 8.21 -5.02
N CYS A 306 15.88 8.66 -5.36
CA CYS A 306 15.19 8.36 -6.60
C CYS A 306 15.40 9.41 -7.70
N ASP A 307 15.85 10.62 -7.34
CA ASP A 307 15.76 11.81 -8.19
C ASP A 307 14.30 12.08 -8.61
N GLY A 308 13.40 12.01 -7.61
CA GLY A 308 11.94 12.05 -7.79
C GLY A 308 11.45 13.41 -8.31
N GLN A 309 10.58 13.38 -9.30
CA GLN A 309 10.07 14.55 -10.03
C GLN A 309 8.66 14.97 -9.56
N GLU A 310 8.15 14.31 -8.52
CA GLU A 310 6.81 14.52 -7.98
C GLU A 310 6.72 15.89 -7.30
N ASN A 311 5.53 16.50 -7.29
CA ASN A 311 5.32 17.82 -6.68
C ASN A 311 5.73 17.86 -5.19
N PHE A 312 5.59 16.75 -4.45
CA PHE A 312 6.04 16.65 -3.06
C PHE A 312 7.57 16.54 -2.90
N CYS A 313 8.31 16.23 -3.95
CA CYS A 313 9.78 16.19 -3.95
C CYS A 313 10.41 17.59 -4.15
N TYR A 314 9.70 18.55 -4.75
CA TYR A 314 10.22 19.90 -5.01
C TYR A 314 10.77 20.59 -3.75
N GLN A 315 10.07 20.46 -2.61
CA GLN A 315 10.50 21.03 -1.33
C GLN A 315 11.78 20.39 -0.76
N TYR A 316 12.17 19.20 -1.22
CA TYR A 316 13.40 18.52 -0.81
C TYR A 316 14.55 18.73 -1.80
N ALA A 317 14.26 19.06 -3.06
CA ALA A 317 15.26 19.30 -4.10
C ALA A 317 16.24 20.45 -3.76
N GLN A 318 15.77 21.49 -3.06
CA GLN A 318 16.61 22.64 -2.67
C GLN A 318 17.38 22.44 -1.35
N HIS A 319 17.06 21.39 -0.56
CA HIS A 319 17.67 21.16 0.75
C HIS A 319 18.67 19.99 0.74
N LYS A 320 19.96 20.33 0.58
CA LYS A 320 21.09 19.45 0.92
C LYS A 320 21.15 19.21 2.44
N SER A 321 20.28 18.35 2.96
CA SER A 321 20.29 17.99 4.39
C SER A 321 21.58 17.24 4.73
N THR A 322 22.42 17.89 5.54
CA THR A 322 23.60 17.29 6.17
C THR A 322 23.28 16.49 7.43
N LYS A 323 22.01 16.51 7.90
CA LYS A 323 21.55 15.74 9.05
C LYS A 323 21.09 14.34 8.61
N LYS A 324 21.65 13.32 9.28
CA LYS A 324 21.07 11.97 9.33
C LYS A 324 19.69 12.04 10.01
N CYS A 325 18.80 11.10 9.70
CA CYS A 325 17.53 10.96 10.40
C CYS A 325 17.75 10.65 11.89
N ASP A 326 17.21 11.50 12.76
CA ASP A 326 17.16 11.31 14.20
C ASP A 326 15.77 10.79 14.59
N PHE A 327 15.72 9.62 15.23
CA PHE A 327 14.47 8.96 15.62
C PHE A 327 13.63 9.78 16.61
N THR A 328 14.26 10.66 17.41
CA THR A 328 13.55 11.56 18.33
C THR A 328 12.61 12.50 17.58
N THR A 329 13.06 12.99 16.42
CA THR A 329 12.44 14.05 15.62
C THR A 329 12.12 13.61 14.20
N LEU A 330 11.61 12.39 14.06
CA LEU A 330 10.83 12.00 12.89
C LEU A 330 9.70 13.03 12.69
N PRO A 331 9.69 13.79 11.58
CA PRO A 331 8.72 14.87 11.40
C PRO A 331 7.29 14.30 11.42
N PRO A 332 6.28 15.07 11.87
CA PRO A 332 4.91 14.70 11.55
C PRO A 332 4.81 14.50 10.04
N LEU A 333 4.04 13.50 9.61
CA LEU A 333 3.75 13.37 8.18
C LEU A 333 3.00 14.66 7.77
N ASP A 334 3.36 15.26 6.63
CA ASP A 334 2.78 16.54 6.16
C ASP A 334 1.31 16.42 5.70
N THR A 335 0.58 15.39 6.18
CA THR A 335 -0.88 15.34 6.29
C THR A 335 -1.54 16.63 6.81
N GLY A 336 -0.82 17.49 7.53
CA GLY A 336 -1.29 18.85 7.86
C GLY A 336 -1.65 19.70 6.63
N ALA A 337 -1.07 19.39 5.46
CA ALA A 337 -1.40 20.03 4.18
C ALA A 337 -2.46 19.28 3.34
N LEU A 338 -2.80 18.02 3.67
CA LEU A 338 -3.67 17.17 2.84
C LEU A 338 -4.97 16.69 3.53
N ILE A 339 -5.12 16.82 4.86
CA ILE A 339 -6.43 16.76 5.54
C ILE A 339 -7.15 18.14 5.44
N GLY A 340 -6.74 18.99 4.49
CA GLY A 340 -7.18 20.38 4.34
C GLY A 340 -8.46 20.60 3.53
N LEU A 341 -9.03 19.57 2.89
CA LEU A 341 -10.23 19.67 2.03
C LEU A 341 -11.31 18.63 2.36
N GLY A 342 -11.60 18.44 3.65
CA GLY A 342 -12.70 17.57 4.09
C GLY A 342 -12.77 17.41 5.60
N ALA A 343 -13.54 18.28 6.26
CA ALA A 343 -13.92 18.18 7.67
C ALA A 343 -12.76 18.04 8.70
N VAL A 344 -12.14 19.17 9.09
CA VAL A 344 -12.02 19.62 10.50
C VAL A 344 -11.60 21.10 10.47
N SER A 345 -12.47 22.02 10.96
CA SER A 345 -12.13 23.41 11.32
C SER A 345 -13.30 24.17 11.96
N PHE A 346 -14.56 23.82 11.63
CA PHE A 346 -15.72 24.54 12.16
C PHE A 346 -16.19 24.09 13.56
N GLY A 347 -15.70 22.97 14.10
CA GLY A 347 -16.26 22.36 15.33
C GLY A 347 -16.21 23.25 16.59
N LEU A 348 -15.11 23.97 16.82
CA LEU A 348 -14.95 24.81 18.01
C LEU A 348 -15.72 26.14 17.94
N PRO A 349 -15.65 26.96 16.87
CA PRO A 349 -16.42 28.20 16.80
C PRO A 349 -17.93 27.95 16.69
N THR A 350 -18.39 26.88 16.02
CA THR A 350 -19.84 26.60 15.94
C THR A 350 -20.40 26.13 17.27
N LEU A 351 -19.69 25.33 18.06
CA LEU A 351 -20.13 24.96 19.42
C LEU A 351 -20.23 26.19 20.34
N ALA A 352 -19.24 27.09 20.30
CA ALA A 352 -19.30 28.34 21.06
C ALA A 352 -20.50 29.22 20.65
N LEU A 353 -20.71 29.40 19.33
CA LEU A 353 -21.84 30.18 18.80
C LEU A 353 -23.19 29.52 19.05
N SER A 354 -23.30 28.18 18.99
CA SER A 354 -24.54 27.47 19.31
C SER A 354 -24.87 27.54 20.81
N CYS A 355 -23.88 27.45 21.69
CA CYS A 355 -24.08 27.63 23.13
C CYS A 355 -24.53 29.06 23.45
N LEU A 356 -23.91 30.07 22.85
CA LEU A 356 -24.34 31.48 22.98
C LEU A 356 -25.74 31.71 22.42
N PHE A 357 -26.06 31.14 21.25
CA PHE A 357 -27.40 31.24 20.64
C PHE A 357 -28.47 30.54 21.48
N CYS A 358 -28.20 29.35 22.02
CA CYS A 358 -29.10 28.63 22.92
C CYS A 358 -29.32 29.38 24.23
N MET A 359 -28.27 29.94 24.85
CA MET A 359 -28.42 30.79 26.04
C MET A 359 -29.23 32.06 25.73
N TRP A 360 -28.97 32.73 24.61
CA TRP A 360 -29.72 33.93 24.20
C TRP A 360 -31.18 33.62 23.88
N ARG A 361 -31.46 32.51 23.19
CA ARG A 361 -32.81 32.04 22.84
C ARG A 361 -33.58 31.59 24.09
N GLY A 362 -32.93 30.89 25.01
CA GLY A 362 -33.47 30.56 26.34
C GLY A 362 -33.79 31.80 27.16
N HIS A 363 -32.91 32.81 27.16
CA HIS A 363 -33.16 34.06 27.86
C HIS A 363 -34.31 34.88 27.23
N ARG A 364 -34.43 34.87 25.89
CA ARG A 364 -35.58 35.44 25.16
C ARG A 364 -36.89 34.70 25.48
N HIS A 365 -36.89 33.36 25.55
CA HIS A 365 -38.08 32.59 25.94
C HIS A 365 -38.49 32.88 27.40
N ARG A 366 -37.54 32.96 28.34
CA ARG A 366 -37.83 33.38 29.74
C ARG A 366 -38.37 34.81 29.85
N LYS A 367 -38.11 35.70 28.88
CA LYS A 367 -38.75 37.03 28.81
C LYS A 367 -40.14 36.99 28.15
N LYS A 368 -40.37 36.15 27.12
CA LYS A 368 -41.71 35.99 26.49
C LYS A 368 -42.72 35.26 27.39
N LEU A 369 -42.30 34.24 28.14
CA LEU A 369 -43.14 33.48 29.08
C LEU A 369 -43.66 34.32 30.28
N ARG A 370 -43.32 35.61 30.37
CA ARG A 370 -43.75 36.53 31.43
C ARG A 370 -44.73 37.62 30.93
N TRP A 371 -45.09 37.64 29.64
CA TRP A 371 -45.80 38.79 29.04
C TRP A 371 -47.02 38.49 28.16
N ASN A 372 -47.31 37.23 27.83
CA ASN A 372 -48.46 36.86 26.99
C ASN A 372 -49.39 35.85 27.70
N HIS A 373 -50.12 36.34 28.70
CA HIS A 373 -51.51 35.92 28.92
C HIS A 373 -52.40 36.82 28.02
N VAL A 374 -53.64 36.42 27.71
CA VAL A 374 -54.63 37.12 26.85
C VAL A 374 -54.56 36.77 25.34
N ASP A 375 -55.27 35.69 25.01
CA ASP A 375 -56.43 35.58 24.09
C ASP A 375 -56.37 35.75 22.54
N THR A 376 -57.11 34.84 21.89
CA THR A 376 -57.87 34.90 20.60
C THR A 376 -57.19 34.88 19.20
N GLU A 377 -57.37 33.71 18.55
CA GLU A 377 -58.05 33.48 17.25
C GLU A 377 -57.43 33.71 15.82
N ASN A 378 -57.90 32.84 14.91
CA ASN A 378 -58.07 32.92 13.43
C ASN A 378 -56.91 32.78 12.40
N ASN A 379 -56.90 31.59 11.77
CA ASN A 379 -56.95 31.29 10.32
C ASN A 379 -55.86 31.70 9.28
N ALA A 380 -55.25 30.63 8.71
CA ALA A 380 -55.27 30.23 7.28
C ALA A 380 -54.21 30.66 6.22
N SER A 381 -53.94 29.67 5.34
CA SER A 381 -53.54 29.70 3.90
C SER A 381 -52.10 30.07 3.42
N ILE A 382 -51.38 29.01 3.00
CA ILE A 382 -50.88 28.70 1.62
C ILE A 382 -50.42 29.85 0.68
N ILE A 383 -49.21 29.74 0.10
CA ILE A 383 -48.90 29.80 -1.37
C ILE A 383 -47.39 29.55 -1.64
N ASN A 384 -47.05 28.96 -2.80
CA ASN A 384 -45.70 28.76 -3.34
C ASN A 384 -45.75 28.73 -4.89
N PRO A 385 -44.92 29.53 -5.61
CA PRO A 385 -44.00 28.95 -6.64
C PRO A 385 -42.69 29.78 -6.79
N GLY A 386 -41.67 29.42 -7.59
CA GLY A 386 -41.41 28.26 -8.47
C GLY A 386 -40.40 28.62 -9.61
N SER A 387 -39.95 27.63 -10.41
CA SER A 387 -39.02 27.74 -11.57
C SER A 387 -37.54 28.09 -11.23
N SER A 388 -36.46 27.42 -11.65
CA SER A 388 -36.06 26.51 -12.77
C SER A 388 -35.24 27.19 -13.88
N ARG A 389 -34.06 26.60 -14.21
CA ARG A 389 -33.32 26.73 -15.50
C ARG A 389 -32.09 25.79 -15.57
N ASP A 390 -31.99 25.02 -16.66
CA ASP A 390 -30.81 24.19 -17.02
C ASP A 390 -29.80 24.93 -17.90
N ILE A 391 -28.53 24.47 -17.92
CA ILE A 391 -27.52 24.74 -18.97
C ILE A 391 -26.78 23.44 -19.32
N ARG A 392 -26.31 23.32 -20.58
CA ARG A 392 -25.89 22.07 -21.25
C ARG A 392 -24.36 21.93 -21.44
N VAL A 393 -23.91 20.70 -21.72
CA VAL A 393 -22.51 20.29 -21.96
C VAL A 393 -22.10 20.37 -23.45
N SER A 394 -20.81 20.59 -23.73
CA SER A 394 -20.19 20.55 -25.09
C SER A 394 -18.75 19.97 -25.09
N ALA A 395 -18.38 19.23 -26.15
CA ALA A 395 -17.03 18.76 -26.54
C ALA A 395 -17.01 18.50 -28.08
N PRO A 396 -15.86 18.52 -28.80
CA PRO A 396 -14.95 17.37 -29.00
C PRO A 396 -13.45 17.82 -29.02
N SER A 397 -12.41 17.31 -29.74
CA SER A 397 -12.19 16.30 -30.81
C SER A 397 -10.69 15.84 -30.88
N SER A 398 -10.37 14.87 -31.77
CA SER A 398 -9.01 14.34 -32.09
C SER A 398 -8.34 15.08 -33.29
N ILE A 399 -7.20 14.73 -33.95
CA ILE A 399 -6.65 13.48 -34.55
C ILE A 399 -5.08 13.50 -34.57
N ALA A 400 -4.42 12.35 -34.85
CA ALA A 400 -2.96 12.08 -34.97
C ALA A 400 -2.40 12.32 -36.42
N PRO A 401 -1.29 11.70 -36.94
CA PRO A 401 -0.08 11.07 -36.35
C PRO A 401 1.27 11.50 -37.02
N SER A 402 2.41 10.93 -36.61
CA SER A 402 3.66 10.90 -37.40
C SER A 402 4.58 9.72 -37.04
N ASN A 403 5.20 9.06 -38.04
CA ASN A 403 6.22 8.02 -37.84
C ASN A 403 7.63 8.63 -37.83
N GLU A 404 8.54 8.06 -37.03
CA GLU A 404 9.95 7.95 -37.41
C GLU A 404 10.59 6.72 -36.72
N SER A 405 11.70 6.21 -37.23
CA SER A 405 12.28 4.94 -36.78
C SER A 405 13.80 5.00 -36.68
N ASN A 406 14.36 4.76 -35.48
CA ASN A 406 15.68 4.13 -35.29
C ASN A 406 15.98 3.88 -33.79
N ALA A 407 16.64 2.75 -33.49
CA ALA A 407 17.43 2.48 -32.29
C ALA A 407 16.81 2.64 -30.87
N GLY A 408 15.50 2.87 -30.71
CA GLY A 408 14.86 3.09 -29.41
C GLY A 408 14.55 1.85 -28.55
N SER A 409 14.23 0.71 -29.18
CA SER A 409 13.59 -0.49 -28.56
C SER A 409 14.02 -0.81 -27.13
N TYR A 410 15.31 -1.02 -26.87
CA TYR A 410 15.80 -1.46 -25.56
C TYR A 410 15.51 -0.50 -24.39
N ASN A 411 15.25 0.79 -24.66
CA ASN A 411 14.78 1.73 -23.64
C ASN A 411 13.25 1.78 -23.58
N GLU A 412 12.58 1.71 -24.73
CA GLU A 412 11.11 1.73 -24.85
C GLU A 412 10.47 0.53 -24.12
N ASP A 413 11.03 -0.67 -24.28
CA ASP A 413 10.61 -1.90 -23.60
C ASP A 413 10.66 -1.75 -22.07
N ILE A 414 11.66 -1.02 -21.54
CA ILE A 414 11.83 -0.81 -20.10
C ILE A 414 10.96 0.33 -19.57
N GLU A 415 10.70 1.39 -20.35
CA GLU A 415 9.74 2.43 -19.96
C GLU A 415 8.29 1.90 -19.92
N MET A 416 7.99 0.88 -20.73
CA MET A 416 6.73 0.12 -20.68
C MET A 416 6.55 -0.71 -19.38
N LEU A 417 7.63 -1.26 -18.81
CA LEU A 417 7.60 -1.96 -17.51
C LEU A 417 7.25 -1.05 -16.32
N LEU A 418 7.53 0.25 -16.46
CA LEU A 418 7.53 1.20 -15.36
C LEU A 418 6.29 2.12 -15.38
N SER A 419 5.69 2.32 -16.54
CA SER A 419 4.48 3.12 -16.75
C SER A 419 3.24 2.21 -16.83
N PRO A 420 2.36 2.16 -15.81
CA PRO A 420 1.12 1.37 -15.87
C PRO A 420 0.06 2.05 -16.74
N ALA A 421 0.31 2.06 -18.06
CA ALA A 421 -0.58 2.62 -19.08
C ALA A 421 -1.88 1.81 -19.17
N CYS A 422 -2.88 2.21 -18.40
CA CYS A 422 -4.20 1.59 -18.37
C CYS A 422 -4.98 1.85 -19.68
N GLN A 423 -4.70 1.08 -20.73
CA GLN A 423 -5.59 0.91 -21.87
C GLN A 423 -6.04 -0.56 -21.95
N PRO A 424 -7.34 -0.87 -21.80
CA PRO A 424 -7.83 -2.21 -22.04
C PRO A 424 -7.70 -2.53 -23.53
N VAL A 425 -7.04 -3.64 -23.86
CA VAL A 425 -7.08 -4.21 -25.21
C VAL A 425 -8.55 -4.43 -25.55
N LYS A 426 -9.01 -3.86 -26.68
CA LYS A 426 -10.37 -4.09 -27.16
C LYS A 426 -10.55 -5.58 -27.43
N VAL A 427 -11.42 -6.22 -26.65
CA VAL A 427 -11.99 -7.52 -27.00
C VAL A 427 -12.58 -7.39 -28.40
N ARG A 428 -12.15 -8.28 -29.30
CA ARG A 428 -12.61 -8.30 -30.68
C ARG A 428 -13.73 -9.32 -30.77
N ASP A 429 -14.96 -8.84 -30.92
CA ASP A 429 -16.13 -9.72 -31.06
C ASP A 429 -15.99 -10.60 -32.31
N THR A 430 -15.86 -11.90 -32.10
CA THR A 430 -16.04 -12.93 -33.14
C THR A 430 -16.81 -14.10 -32.55
N VAL A 431 -17.91 -14.43 -33.22
CA VAL A 431 -18.73 -15.64 -33.02
C VAL A 431 -18.01 -16.86 -33.59
#